data_AF-A0A3M0W2W9-F1
#
_entry.id   AF-A0A3M0W2W9-F1
#
_cell.length_a   1.000
_cell.length_b   1.000
_cell.length_c   1.000
_cell.angle_alpha   90.00
_cell.angle_beta   90.00
_cell.angle_gamma   90.00
#
_symmetry.space_group_name_H-M   'P 1'
#
loop_
_entity.id
_entity.type
_entity.pdbx_description
1 polymer ?
#
loop_
_entity_poly.entity_id
_entity_poly.type
_entity_poly.pdbx_seq_one_letter_code
_entity_poly.pdbx_strand_id
1 'polypeptide(L)'
;MPYNNTPIARPDEITGSSALPLARIKKIIAQDDDIAQCSNSAAFAISEEFIRHLTQRAHDVAKAERKPRRHLAYKDIATAVSRHDNLEFLSQMVPKTTTMKQLRAEKATKNRAEAKGASAANGNLTMASAPSSASSAMRSWTRHALPAAARSSRVGARPAASLIAPNANQRRHRASAVGSTSQSTFNSSASSTVDTTKIPSFKAYRSKAAEVSNRTFQYFVVGTMGLLTAVGAKATVQDFLVNMSASADVLAQAKVEIDLSAIPEGKNVIIKWRGKPVFIRHRTADEIQEAESVDISTLRDPQTDESRVKKPEWLVMLGVCTHLGCVPIGEAGDFGGWFCPCHGSHYDISGRIRKGPAPLNLEVPAYDFPEEDKLVIG
;
A
#
# COMPACT_ATOMS: atom_id res chain seq x y z
N MET A 1 -31.45 26.34 -0.78
CA MET A 1 -31.07 26.63 -2.18
C MET A 1 -32.03 25.87 -3.09
N PRO A 2 -32.65 26.49 -4.11
CA PRO A 2 -33.41 25.73 -5.10
C PRO A 2 -32.47 24.74 -5.81
N TYR A 3 -32.84 23.46 -5.86
CA TYR A 3 -32.07 22.44 -6.55
C TYR A 3 -31.96 22.81 -8.03
N ASN A 4 -30.73 22.91 -8.53
CA ASN A 4 -30.48 23.14 -9.94
C ASN A 4 -30.88 21.87 -10.72
N ASN A 5 -31.97 21.96 -11.47
CA ASN A 5 -32.51 20.87 -12.28
C ASN A 5 -32.03 20.90 -13.73
N THR A 6 -31.03 21.74 -14.06
CA THR A 6 -30.45 21.72 -15.42
C THR A 6 -29.69 20.42 -15.66
N PRO A 7 -29.91 19.73 -16.80
CA PRO A 7 -29.10 18.57 -17.16
C PRO A 7 -27.63 18.98 -17.23
N ILE A 8 -26.79 18.35 -16.42
CA ILE A 8 -25.34 18.51 -16.53
C ILE A 8 -24.95 17.93 -17.90
N ALA A 9 -24.36 18.77 -18.75
CA ALA A 9 -23.88 18.32 -20.06
C ALA A 9 -22.84 17.22 -19.86
N ARG A 10 -22.85 16.22 -20.73
CA ARG A 10 -21.83 15.16 -20.72
C ARG A 10 -20.47 15.82 -20.96
N PRO A 11 -19.45 15.56 -20.13
CA PRO A 11 -18.10 16.04 -20.44
C PRO A 11 -17.64 15.41 -21.76
N ASP A 12 -17.18 16.25 -22.69
CA ASP A 12 -16.75 15.82 -24.03
C ASP A 12 -15.39 15.10 -24.01
N GLU A 13 -14.65 15.21 -22.91
CA GLU A 13 -13.30 14.69 -22.77
C GLU A 13 -13.27 13.44 -21.86
N ILE A 14 -12.88 12.30 -22.44
CA ILE A 14 -12.70 11.04 -21.71
C ILE A 14 -11.42 11.17 -20.87
N THR A 15 -11.54 11.62 -19.63
CA THR A 15 -10.41 11.98 -18.75
C THR A 15 -9.56 10.79 -18.30
N GLY A 16 -9.87 9.55 -18.73
CA GLY A 16 -9.08 8.33 -18.48
C GLY A 16 -8.82 7.99 -17.01
N SER A 17 -9.43 8.71 -16.08
CA SER A 17 -9.20 8.65 -14.64
C SER A 17 -10.54 8.41 -13.94
N SER A 18 -10.62 7.36 -13.12
CA SER A 18 -11.83 7.08 -12.33
C SER A 18 -11.88 8.00 -11.11
N ALA A 19 -13.04 8.59 -10.87
CA ALA A 19 -13.33 9.26 -9.60
C ALA A 19 -13.40 8.27 -8.41
N LEU A 20 -13.55 6.96 -8.69
CA LEU A 20 -13.64 5.93 -7.66
C LEU A 20 -12.25 5.42 -7.21
N PRO A 21 -12.09 5.07 -5.92
CA PRO A 21 -10.82 4.58 -5.38
C PRO A 21 -10.48 3.17 -5.90
N LEU A 22 -9.70 3.10 -6.98
CA LEU A 22 -9.29 1.85 -7.66
C LEU A 22 -8.65 0.82 -6.72
N ALA A 23 -7.91 1.26 -5.70
CA ALA A 23 -7.31 0.36 -4.72
C ALA A 23 -8.35 -0.44 -3.92
N ARG A 24 -9.50 0.17 -3.60
CA ARG A 24 -10.59 -0.50 -2.89
C ARG A 24 -11.36 -1.44 -3.82
N ILE A 25 -11.59 -1.00 -5.07
CA ILE A 25 -12.26 -1.80 -6.10
C ILE A 25 -11.50 -3.10 -6.36
N LYS A 26 -10.18 -3.02 -6.55
CA LYS A 26 -9.35 -4.22 -6.76
C LYS A 26 -9.39 -5.21 -5.60
N LYS A 27 -9.46 -4.71 -4.35
CA LYS A 27 -9.60 -5.59 -3.18
C LYS A 27 -10.92 -6.33 -3.20
N ILE A 28 -12.00 -5.71 -3.67
CA ILE A 28 -13.31 -6.34 -3.81
C ILE A 28 -13.29 -7.36 -4.95
N ILE A 29 -12.70 -7.01 -6.11
CA ILE A 29 -12.56 -7.93 -7.25
C ILE A 29 -11.77 -9.19 -6.85
N ALA A 30 -10.73 -9.04 -6.02
CA ALA A 30 -9.92 -10.16 -5.55
C ALA A 30 -10.63 -11.04 -4.48
N GLN A 31 -11.84 -10.70 -4.05
CA GLN A 31 -12.66 -11.60 -3.21
C GLN A 31 -13.41 -12.64 -4.05
N ASP A 32 -13.44 -12.48 -5.37
CA ASP A 32 -14.02 -13.46 -6.29
C ASP A 32 -12.97 -14.52 -6.63
N ASP A 33 -13.25 -15.77 -6.27
CA ASP A 33 -12.35 -16.91 -6.44
C ASP A 33 -12.05 -17.20 -7.93
N ASP A 34 -12.92 -16.76 -8.84
CA ASP A 34 -12.78 -16.96 -10.29
C ASP A 34 -11.80 -15.96 -10.94
N ILE A 35 -11.40 -14.90 -10.24
CA ILE A 35 -10.56 -13.82 -10.79
C ILE A 35 -9.14 -13.90 -10.22
N ALA A 36 -8.25 -14.59 -10.96
CA ALA A 36 -6.85 -14.74 -10.56
C ALA A 36 -6.05 -13.42 -10.62
N GLN A 37 -6.27 -12.58 -11.64
CA GLN A 37 -5.57 -11.30 -11.82
C GLN A 37 -6.44 -10.28 -12.57
N CYS A 38 -6.47 -9.02 -12.10
CA CYS A 38 -7.19 -7.92 -12.74
C CYS A 38 -6.25 -6.72 -12.98
N SER A 39 -6.15 -6.27 -14.23
CA SER A 39 -5.36 -5.07 -14.60
C SER A 39 -6.04 -3.78 -14.15
N ASN A 40 -5.30 -2.67 -14.10
CA ASN A 40 -5.84 -1.35 -13.72
C ASN A 40 -6.94 -0.88 -14.68
N SER A 41 -6.70 -1.06 -15.98
CA SER A 41 -7.66 -0.71 -17.04
C SER A 41 -8.91 -1.58 -16.98
N ALA A 42 -8.78 -2.85 -16.64
CA ALA A 42 -9.93 -3.74 -16.43
C ALA A 42 -10.74 -3.31 -15.20
N ALA A 43 -10.09 -3.02 -14.06
CA ALA A 43 -10.76 -2.55 -12.85
C ALA A 43 -11.52 -1.23 -13.08
N PHE A 44 -10.96 -0.33 -13.88
CA PHE A 44 -11.63 0.89 -14.33
C PHE A 44 -12.89 0.58 -15.12
N ALA A 45 -12.77 -0.23 -16.18
CA ALA A 45 -13.90 -0.59 -17.05
C ALA A 45 -15.02 -1.31 -16.29
N ILE A 46 -14.69 -2.23 -15.38
CA ILE A 46 -15.65 -2.94 -14.52
C ILE A 46 -16.43 -1.93 -13.67
N SER A 47 -15.75 -0.94 -13.09
CA SER A 47 -16.40 0.06 -12.25
C SER A 47 -17.37 0.97 -13.03
N GLU A 48 -16.98 1.39 -14.24
CA GLU A 48 -17.83 2.20 -15.12
C GLU A 48 -19.02 1.41 -15.65
N GLU A 49 -18.82 0.14 -16.01
CA GLU A 49 -19.90 -0.75 -16.46
C GLU A 49 -20.91 -1.00 -15.34
N PHE A 50 -20.44 -1.20 -14.11
CA PHE A 50 -21.31 -1.38 -12.97
C PHE A 50 -22.18 -0.15 -12.69
N ILE A 51 -21.59 1.06 -12.69
CA ILE A 51 -22.34 2.31 -12.51
C ILE A 51 -23.37 2.48 -13.62
N ARG A 52 -22.98 2.22 -14.87
CA ARG A 52 -23.90 2.31 -16.02
C ARG A 52 -25.05 1.32 -15.87
N HIS A 53 -24.77 0.07 -15.53
CA HIS A 53 -25.78 -0.96 -15.33
C HIS A 53 -26.74 -0.58 -14.19
N LEU A 54 -26.23 -0.18 -13.02
CA LEU A 54 -27.06 0.23 -11.89
C LEU A 54 -27.95 1.43 -12.23
N THR A 55 -27.38 2.44 -12.90
CA THR A 55 -28.10 3.64 -13.32
C THR A 55 -29.17 3.32 -14.35
N GLN A 56 -28.88 2.43 -15.31
CA GLN A 56 -29.84 1.98 -16.31
C GLN A 56 -31.04 1.27 -15.65
N ARG A 57 -30.78 0.35 -14.71
CA ARG A 57 -31.86 -0.34 -13.98
C ARG A 57 -32.71 0.62 -13.17
N ALA A 58 -32.09 1.56 -12.48
CA ALA A 58 -32.82 2.60 -11.74
C ALA A 58 -33.65 3.49 -12.69
N HIS A 59 -33.12 3.80 -13.88
CA HIS A 59 -33.82 4.60 -14.88
C HIS A 59 -35.04 3.87 -15.45
N ASP A 60 -34.92 2.57 -15.73
CA ASP A 60 -36.05 1.75 -16.22
C ASP A 60 -37.17 1.68 -15.18
N VAL A 61 -36.83 1.60 -13.88
CA VAL A 61 -37.80 1.71 -12.79
C VAL A 61 -38.48 3.07 -12.76
N ALA A 62 -37.72 4.16 -12.88
CA ALA A 62 -38.27 5.52 -12.92
C ALA A 62 -39.19 5.74 -14.13
N LYS A 63 -38.88 5.11 -15.27
CA LYS A 63 -39.70 5.13 -16.49
C LYS A 63 -40.96 4.29 -16.36
N ALA A 64 -40.93 3.21 -15.58
CA ALA A 64 -42.07 2.35 -15.31
C ALA A 64 -43.08 2.97 -14.32
N GLU A 65 -42.74 4.06 -13.62
CA GLU A 65 -43.69 4.78 -12.78
C GLU A 65 -44.75 5.53 -13.62
N ARG A 66 -45.97 5.63 -13.09
CA ARG A 66 -47.11 6.32 -13.76
C ARG A 66 -46.81 7.78 -14.16
N LYS A 67 -45.88 8.45 -13.45
CA LYS A 67 -45.43 9.80 -13.75
C LYS A 67 -43.92 9.77 -13.97
N PRO A 68 -43.44 9.62 -15.23
CA PRO A 68 -42.02 9.50 -15.51
C PRO A 68 -41.32 10.81 -15.12
N ARG A 69 -40.30 10.69 -14.27
CA ARG A 69 -39.49 11.82 -13.81
C ARG A 69 -38.19 11.87 -14.62
N ARG A 70 -37.73 13.09 -14.89
CA ARG A 70 -36.43 13.34 -15.54
C ARG A 70 -35.23 13.13 -14.63
N HIS A 71 -35.45 13.03 -13.31
CA HIS A 71 -34.40 12.84 -12.31
C HIS A 71 -34.61 11.53 -11.55
N LEU A 72 -33.51 10.81 -11.34
CA LEU A 72 -33.44 9.62 -10.50
C LEU A 72 -33.50 10.03 -9.03
N ALA A 73 -34.39 9.40 -8.27
CA ALA A 73 -34.45 9.54 -6.82
C ALA A 73 -33.96 8.26 -6.13
N TYR A 74 -33.61 8.36 -4.85
CA TYR A 74 -33.17 7.22 -4.04
C TYR A 74 -34.17 6.06 -4.07
N LYS A 75 -35.48 6.35 -4.07
CA LYS A 75 -36.53 5.33 -4.16
C LYS A 75 -36.44 4.47 -5.44
N ASP A 76 -35.94 5.03 -6.54
CA ASP A 76 -35.84 4.35 -7.83
C ASP A 76 -34.69 3.33 -7.78
N ILE A 77 -33.57 3.72 -7.16
CA ILE A 77 -32.42 2.85 -6.91
C ILE A 77 -32.78 1.74 -5.93
N ALA A 78 -33.41 2.07 -4.79
CA ALA A 78 -33.83 1.07 -3.81
C ALA A 78 -34.82 0.06 -4.40
N THR A 79 -35.73 0.52 -5.26
CA THR A 79 -36.67 -0.35 -5.97
C THR A 79 -35.95 -1.22 -7.00
N ALA A 80 -34.99 -0.68 -7.76
CA ALA A 80 -34.21 -1.45 -8.73
C ALA A 80 -33.38 -2.57 -8.06
N VAL A 81 -32.72 -2.26 -6.93
CA VAL A 81 -31.98 -3.25 -6.11
C VAL A 81 -32.90 -4.37 -5.63
N SER A 82 -34.14 -4.06 -5.26
CA SER A 82 -35.10 -5.07 -4.77
C SER A 82 -35.76 -5.91 -5.87
N ARG A 83 -35.69 -5.47 -7.14
CA ARG A 83 -36.34 -6.14 -8.27
C ARG A 83 -35.43 -7.08 -9.05
N HIS A 84 -34.11 -6.99 -8.83
CA HIS A 84 -33.13 -7.70 -9.62
C HIS A 84 -32.17 -8.47 -8.71
N ASP A 85 -32.15 -9.78 -8.87
CA ASP A 85 -31.36 -10.70 -8.03
C ASP A 85 -29.85 -10.43 -8.13
N ASN A 86 -29.37 -9.98 -9.30
CA ASN A 86 -27.98 -9.60 -9.49
C ASN A 86 -27.55 -8.33 -8.73
N LEU A 87 -28.49 -7.59 -8.13
CA LEU A 87 -28.21 -6.43 -7.29
C LEU A 87 -28.51 -6.69 -5.82
N GLU A 88 -28.95 -7.89 -5.44
CA GLU A 88 -29.36 -8.23 -4.06
C GLU A 88 -28.24 -7.98 -3.04
N PHE A 89 -26.98 -8.14 -3.44
CA PHE A 89 -25.82 -7.86 -2.60
C PHE A 89 -25.77 -6.40 -2.09
N LEU A 90 -26.44 -5.47 -2.79
CA LEU A 90 -26.53 -4.06 -2.38
C LEU A 90 -27.63 -3.79 -1.35
N SER A 91 -28.47 -4.78 -1.01
CA SER A 91 -29.60 -4.62 -0.09
C SER A 91 -29.19 -4.12 1.31
N GLN A 92 -27.98 -4.46 1.76
CA GLN A 92 -27.43 -3.99 3.04
C GLN A 92 -26.97 -2.52 2.99
N MET A 93 -26.55 -2.04 1.81
CA MET A 93 -26.05 -0.67 1.61
C MET A 93 -27.15 0.29 1.18
N VAL A 94 -28.15 -0.22 0.45
CA VAL A 94 -29.30 0.53 -0.07
C VAL A 94 -30.57 -0.06 0.54
N PRO A 95 -30.89 0.29 1.79
CA PRO A 95 -32.10 -0.21 2.44
C PRO A 95 -33.38 0.22 1.70
N LYS A 96 -34.42 -0.59 1.82
CA LYS A 96 -35.75 -0.26 1.31
C LYS A 96 -36.27 0.98 2.00
N THR A 97 -36.87 1.89 1.22
CA THR A 97 -37.49 3.10 1.76
C THR A 97 -38.78 2.74 2.50
N THR A 98 -38.78 2.82 3.82
CA THR A 98 -39.93 2.54 4.68
C THR A 98 -40.56 3.86 5.14
N THR A 99 -41.89 3.92 5.25
CA THR A 99 -42.54 5.14 5.78
C THR A 99 -42.20 5.32 7.26
N MET A 100 -42.04 6.57 7.70
CA MET A 100 -41.70 6.87 9.12
C MET A 100 -42.71 6.28 10.12
N LYS A 101 -43.98 6.13 9.72
CA LYS A 101 -45.02 5.48 10.51
C LYS A 101 -44.73 4.00 10.74
N GLN A 102 -44.30 3.30 9.70
CA GLN A 102 -43.93 1.87 9.76
C GLN A 102 -42.65 1.65 10.57
N LEU A 103 -41.63 2.51 10.41
CA LEU A 103 -40.41 2.42 11.21
C LEU A 103 -40.66 2.63 12.71
N ARG A 104 -41.56 3.56 13.08
CA ARG A 104 -41.95 3.77 14.48
C ARG A 104 -42.72 2.58 15.04
N ALA A 105 -43.61 1.97 14.24
CA ALA A 105 -44.33 0.76 14.64
C ALA A 105 -43.38 -0.44 14.81
N GLU A 106 -42.43 -0.63 13.89
CA GLU A 106 -41.46 -1.72 13.94
C GLU A 106 -40.50 -1.59 15.13
N LYS A 107 -40.02 -0.37 15.42
CA LYS A 107 -39.27 -0.07 16.65
C LYS A 107 -40.09 -0.32 17.92
N ALA A 108 -41.37 0.07 17.94
CA ALA A 108 -42.25 -0.21 19.07
C ALA A 108 -42.45 -1.72 19.29
N THR A 109 -42.53 -2.52 18.21
CA THR A 109 -42.60 -3.99 18.31
C THR A 109 -41.29 -4.64 18.76
N LYS A 110 -40.13 -4.16 18.27
CA LYS A 110 -38.81 -4.65 18.73
C LYS A 110 -38.58 -4.35 20.21
N ASN A 111 -38.85 -3.12 20.64
CA ASN A 111 -38.73 -2.74 22.05
C ASN A 111 -39.66 -3.57 22.94
N ARG A 112 -40.86 -3.93 22.45
CA ARG A 112 -41.80 -4.80 23.18
C ARG A 112 -41.36 -6.27 23.22
N ALA A 113 -40.64 -6.75 22.21
CA ALA A 113 -40.06 -8.09 22.19
C ALA A 113 -38.83 -8.19 23.11
N GLU A 114 -37.97 -7.18 23.11
CA GLU A 114 -36.80 -7.09 24.00
C GLU A 114 -37.22 -6.95 25.48
N ALA A 115 -38.26 -6.17 25.77
CA ALA A 115 -38.82 -6.06 27.13
C ALA A 115 -39.40 -7.39 27.65
N LYS A 116 -39.96 -8.24 26.77
CA LYS A 116 -40.44 -9.58 27.15
C LYS A 116 -39.30 -10.58 27.37
N GLY A 117 -38.19 -10.47 26.63
CA GLY A 117 -36.99 -11.30 26.83
C GLY A 117 -36.25 -11.01 28.14
N ALA A 118 -36.20 -9.74 28.55
CA ALA A 118 -35.57 -9.33 29.81
C ALA A 118 -36.38 -9.73 31.06
N SER A 119 -37.71 -9.79 30.96
CA SER A 119 -38.58 -10.12 32.10
C SER A 119 -38.62 -11.61 32.47
N ALA A 120 -38.10 -12.50 31.62
CA ALA A 120 -38.02 -13.94 31.88
C ALA A 120 -36.74 -14.36 32.62
N ALA A 121 -35.72 -13.49 32.69
CA ALA A 121 -34.40 -13.83 33.23
C ALA A 121 -34.21 -13.46 34.72
N ASN A 122 -35.18 -12.81 35.37
CA ASN A 122 -34.99 -12.18 36.68
C ASN A 122 -35.85 -12.73 37.83
N GLY A 123 -36.27 -14.00 37.76
CA GLY A 123 -37.11 -14.62 38.79
C GLY A 123 -36.70 -16.05 39.16
N ASN A 124 -35.61 -16.22 39.92
CA ASN A 124 -35.52 -17.11 41.09
C ASN A 124 -34.07 -17.29 41.56
N LEU A 125 -33.78 -16.87 42.79
CA LEU A 125 -32.60 -17.24 43.57
C LEU A 125 -33.08 -17.82 44.91
N THR A 126 -33.00 -19.14 45.07
CA THR A 126 -32.87 -19.81 46.38
C THR A 126 -31.86 -20.96 46.25
N MET A 127 -30.97 -21.07 47.24
CA MET A 127 -29.78 -21.91 47.28
C MET A 127 -30.08 -23.31 47.85
N ALA A 128 -29.56 -24.36 47.19
CA ALA A 128 -29.13 -25.60 47.84
C ALA A 128 -28.06 -26.32 46.98
N SER A 129 -27.14 -27.00 47.68
CA SER A 129 -25.78 -27.46 47.34
C SER A 129 -25.56 -28.46 46.18
N ALA A 130 -24.40 -28.25 45.53
CA ALA A 130 -23.55 -29.00 44.57
C ALA A 130 -23.43 -30.55 44.75
N PRO A 131 -22.80 -31.35 43.82
CA PRO A 131 -21.73 -30.95 42.89
C PRO A 131 -21.63 -31.65 41.49
N SER A 132 -20.68 -31.14 40.70
CA SER A 132 -19.90 -31.82 39.64
C SER A 132 -20.38 -31.76 38.18
N SER A 133 -19.42 -31.38 37.32
CA SER A 133 -19.39 -31.46 35.84
C SER A 133 -20.29 -30.51 35.02
N ALA A 134 -19.88 -29.24 34.94
CA ALA A 134 -20.32 -28.33 33.89
C ALA A 134 -19.49 -28.54 32.61
N SER A 135 -20.07 -29.23 31.63
CA SER A 135 -19.59 -29.22 30.24
C SER A 135 -19.85 -27.84 29.63
N SER A 136 -18.80 -27.03 29.53
CA SER A 136 -18.75 -25.83 28.70
C SER A 136 -18.70 -26.24 27.22
N ALA A 137 -19.83 -26.19 26.53
CA ALA A 137 -19.89 -26.31 25.07
C ALA A 137 -19.55 -24.95 24.43
N MET A 138 -18.25 -24.76 24.22
CA MET A 138 -17.63 -23.78 23.34
C MET A 138 -18.25 -23.89 21.93
N ARG A 139 -18.92 -22.85 21.43
CA ARG A 139 -19.20 -22.74 19.99
C ARG A 139 -17.97 -22.19 19.29
N SER A 140 -17.13 -23.16 18.95
CA SER A 140 -16.03 -23.14 17.97
C SER A 140 -16.38 -22.36 16.71
N TRP A 141 -15.53 -21.39 16.36
CA TRP A 141 -15.33 -20.95 14.98
C TRP A 141 -14.57 -22.05 14.24
N THR A 142 -15.23 -22.65 13.26
CA THR A 142 -14.62 -23.58 12.31
C THR A 142 -13.61 -22.83 11.44
N ARG A 143 -12.33 -22.93 11.81
CA ARG A 143 -11.19 -22.81 10.90
C ARG A 143 -11.12 -24.09 10.08
N HIS A 144 -11.20 -23.99 8.76
CA HIS A 144 -10.83 -25.09 7.87
C HIS A 144 -9.31 -25.30 7.93
N ALA A 145 -8.90 -26.47 8.42
CA ALA A 145 -7.56 -27.01 8.28
C ALA A 145 -7.51 -27.92 7.04
N LEU A 146 -6.50 -27.70 6.18
CA LEU A 146 -6.10 -28.60 5.09
C LEU A 146 -4.91 -29.47 5.54
N PRO A 147 -4.70 -30.64 4.91
CA PRO A 147 -3.89 -31.72 5.48
C PRO A 147 -2.38 -31.55 5.26
N ALA A 148 -1.62 -32.07 6.22
CA ALA A 148 -0.19 -32.29 6.12
C ALA A 148 0.13 -33.43 5.12
N ALA A 149 0.96 -33.13 4.13
CA ALA A 149 1.67 -34.12 3.32
C ALA A 149 3.17 -33.90 3.49
N ALA A 150 3.84 -34.86 4.12
CA ALA A 150 5.28 -34.96 4.16
C ALA A 150 5.80 -35.50 2.82
N ARG A 151 6.77 -34.81 2.20
CA ARG A 151 7.94 -35.49 1.57
C ARG A 151 9.03 -34.52 1.09
N SER A 152 10.23 -34.84 1.55
CA SER A 152 11.49 -34.88 0.83
C SER A 152 12.08 -33.58 0.28
N SER A 153 13.01 -33.05 1.06
CA SER A 153 14.18 -32.29 0.64
C SER A 153 14.85 -32.85 -0.62
N ARG A 154 14.99 -32.01 -1.65
CA ARG A 154 16.06 -32.09 -2.65
C ARG A 154 16.55 -30.67 -2.96
N VAL A 155 17.73 -30.38 -2.46
CA VAL A 155 18.54 -29.22 -2.80
C VAL A 155 19.04 -29.42 -4.23
N GLY A 156 18.42 -28.71 -5.18
CA GLY A 156 18.90 -28.60 -6.55
C GLY A 156 19.78 -27.36 -6.69
N ALA A 157 21.10 -27.56 -6.63
CA ALA A 157 22.09 -26.54 -6.91
C ALA A 157 21.95 -26.02 -8.34
N ARG A 158 21.84 -24.69 -8.49
CA ARG A 158 21.97 -24.00 -9.79
C ARG A 158 23.47 -23.93 -10.13
N PRO A 159 23.94 -24.38 -11.32
CA PRO A 159 25.30 -24.10 -11.72
C PRO A 159 25.39 -22.66 -12.21
N ALA A 160 26.41 -21.95 -11.72
CA ALA A 160 26.88 -20.70 -12.29
C ALA A 160 27.38 -20.94 -13.72
N ALA A 161 26.84 -20.18 -14.68
CA ALA A 161 27.37 -20.14 -16.04
C ALA A 161 28.70 -19.38 -16.02
N SER A 162 29.80 -20.12 -15.88
CA SER A 162 31.16 -19.63 -16.14
C SER A 162 31.39 -19.64 -17.65
N LEU A 163 31.62 -18.47 -18.24
CA LEU A 163 32.05 -18.31 -19.62
C LEU A 163 33.51 -18.76 -19.74
N ILE A 164 33.72 -20.05 -19.97
CA ILE A 164 35.01 -20.60 -20.38
C ILE A 164 35.01 -20.69 -21.91
N ALA A 165 35.88 -19.91 -22.53
CA ALA A 165 36.17 -19.96 -23.96
C ALA A 165 36.60 -21.38 -24.37
N PRO A 166 36.04 -21.98 -25.43
CA PRO A 166 36.58 -23.21 -25.97
C PRO A 166 37.85 -22.86 -26.75
N ASN A 167 38.99 -23.27 -26.20
CA ASN A 167 40.26 -23.35 -26.90
C ASN A 167 40.12 -24.45 -27.97
N ALA A 168 39.70 -24.07 -29.17
CA ALA A 168 39.59 -24.97 -30.31
C ALA A 168 41.00 -25.36 -30.78
N ASN A 169 41.49 -26.46 -30.21
CA ASN A 169 42.67 -27.15 -30.70
C ASN A 169 42.34 -27.70 -32.10
N GLN A 170 42.74 -26.98 -33.15
CA GLN A 170 42.56 -27.40 -34.55
C GLN A 170 43.32 -28.72 -34.80
N ARG A 171 42.61 -29.84 -34.71
CA ARG A 171 43.02 -31.09 -35.34
C ARG A 171 43.00 -30.87 -36.86
N ARG A 172 44.18 -30.82 -37.48
CA ARG A 172 44.35 -30.88 -38.94
C ARG A 172 43.77 -32.21 -39.45
N HIS A 173 42.54 -32.18 -39.95
CA HIS A 173 42.05 -33.24 -40.84
C HIS A 173 42.67 -33.02 -42.22
N ARG A 174 43.57 -33.93 -42.60
CA ARG A 174 44.06 -34.08 -43.98
C ARG A 174 42.89 -34.64 -44.79
N ALA A 175 42.12 -33.77 -45.44
CA ALA A 175 41.10 -34.19 -46.40
C ALA A 175 41.78 -34.42 -47.76
N SER A 176 41.87 -35.68 -48.15
CA SER A 176 42.22 -36.10 -49.50
C SER A 176 41.11 -35.67 -50.45
N ALA A 177 41.48 -34.99 -51.53
CA ALA A 177 40.58 -34.51 -52.55
C ALA A 177 40.02 -35.69 -53.38
N VAL A 178 38.69 -35.79 -53.42
CA VAL A 178 37.95 -36.48 -54.51
C VAL A 178 36.82 -35.54 -54.93
N GLY A 179 36.76 -35.28 -56.23
CA GLY A 179 36.14 -34.09 -56.81
C GLY A 179 34.62 -34.00 -56.72
N SER A 180 34.16 -32.75 -56.70
CA SER A 180 32.88 -32.37 -57.27
C SER A 180 33.01 -30.95 -57.83
N THR A 181 32.55 -30.81 -59.05
CA THR A 181 32.72 -29.70 -59.98
C THR A 181 32.02 -28.43 -59.48
N SER A 182 32.77 -27.37 -59.22
CA SER A 182 32.27 -26.00 -59.16
C SER A 182 33.26 -25.12 -59.92
N GLN A 183 32.86 -24.69 -61.11
CA GLN A 183 33.68 -23.85 -61.99
C GLN A 183 33.86 -22.47 -61.34
N SER A 184 35.10 -22.13 -60.97
CA SER A 184 35.49 -20.75 -60.68
C SER A 184 35.99 -20.07 -61.96
N THR A 185 35.61 -18.81 -62.15
CA THR A 185 35.92 -17.98 -63.32
C THR A 185 37.36 -17.48 -63.37
N PHE A 186 38.24 -17.97 -62.49
CA PHE A 186 39.65 -17.61 -62.48
C PHE A 186 40.43 -18.60 -63.33
N ASN A 187 40.47 -18.31 -64.62
CA ASN A 187 41.35 -18.95 -65.57
C ASN A 187 42.81 -18.59 -65.20
N SER A 188 43.62 -19.58 -64.83
CA SER A 188 45.07 -19.47 -64.93
C SER A 188 45.67 -20.83 -65.20
N SER A 189 45.94 -21.06 -66.48
CA SER A 189 46.94 -21.96 -67.01
C SER A 189 48.31 -21.77 -66.32
N ALA A 190 49.01 -22.89 -66.18
CA ALA A 190 50.38 -23.07 -65.69
C ALA A 190 50.52 -23.44 -64.20
N SER A 191 50.97 -24.67 -64.01
CA SER A 191 51.51 -25.25 -62.79
C SER A 191 52.57 -24.33 -62.16
N SER A 192 52.19 -23.57 -61.15
CA SER A 192 53.12 -23.03 -60.16
C SER A 192 52.65 -23.44 -58.78
N THR A 193 53.42 -24.28 -58.11
CA THR A 193 53.28 -24.54 -56.68
C THR A 193 53.21 -23.19 -55.95
N VAL A 194 52.02 -22.82 -55.47
CA VAL A 194 51.82 -21.56 -54.75
C VAL A 194 52.57 -21.66 -53.44
N ASP A 195 53.67 -20.92 -53.34
CA ASP A 195 54.55 -20.91 -52.19
C ASP A 195 53.80 -20.29 -50.99
N THR A 196 53.32 -21.15 -50.08
CA THR A 196 52.56 -20.73 -48.88
C THR A 196 53.39 -19.86 -47.92
N THR A 197 54.69 -19.71 -48.16
CA THR A 197 55.58 -18.87 -47.35
C THR A 197 55.63 -17.41 -47.81
N LYS A 198 55.08 -17.09 -49.01
CA LYS A 198 55.02 -15.71 -49.51
C LYS A 198 53.77 -15.00 -49.01
N ILE A 199 53.95 -14.15 -48.01
CA ILE A 199 52.88 -13.31 -47.44
C ILE A 199 52.46 -12.26 -48.50
N PRO A 200 51.15 -12.14 -48.82
CA PRO A 200 50.68 -11.10 -49.73
C PRO A 200 50.92 -9.70 -49.17
N SER A 201 51.01 -8.69 -50.04
CA SER A 201 51.36 -7.34 -49.60
C SER A 201 50.21 -6.64 -48.89
N PHE A 202 50.35 -6.34 -47.60
CA PHE A 202 49.37 -5.56 -46.83
C PHE A 202 49.68 -4.05 -46.76
N LYS A 203 50.49 -3.52 -47.70
CA LYS A 203 50.97 -2.13 -47.69
C LYS A 203 49.82 -1.11 -47.67
N ALA A 204 48.69 -1.41 -48.32
CA ALA A 204 47.50 -0.56 -48.32
C ALA A 204 46.82 -0.44 -46.94
N TYR A 205 46.98 -1.44 -46.06
CA TYR A 205 46.30 -1.53 -44.76
C TYR A 205 47.22 -1.21 -43.58
N ARG A 206 48.54 -1.10 -43.81
CA ARG A 206 49.53 -0.84 -42.76
C ARG A 206 49.52 0.65 -42.37
N SER A 207 49.40 0.93 -41.08
CA SER A 207 49.58 2.28 -40.54
C SER A 207 51.00 2.79 -40.80
N LYS A 208 51.12 4.06 -41.21
CA LYS A 208 52.42 4.72 -41.37
C LYS A 208 53.02 5.23 -40.05
N ALA A 209 52.20 5.35 -39.00
CA ALA A 209 52.61 5.82 -37.67
C ALA A 209 53.32 4.74 -36.84
N ALA A 210 54.09 5.18 -35.83
CA ALA A 210 54.77 4.30 -34.88
C ALA A 210 53.77 3.43 -34.10
N GLU A 211 54.17 2.18 -33.80
CA GLU A 211 53.33 1.18 -33.14
C GLU A 211 52.73 1.68 -31.81
N VAL A 212 53.54 2.31 -30.97
CA VAL A 212 53.10 2.90 -29.68
C VAL A 212 52.00 3.94 -29.89
N SER A 213 52.13 4.82 -30.89
CA SER A 213 51.13 5.86 -31.17
C SER A 213 49.78 5.27 -31.61
N ASN A 214 49.80 4.24 -32.47
CA ASN A 214 48.58 3.55 -32.88
C ASN A 214 47.90 2.85 -31.71
N ARG A 215 48.67 2.21 -30.81
CA ARG A 215 48.13 1.53 -29.61
C ARG A 215 47.53 2.53 -28.62
N THR A 216 48.21 3.66 -28.38
CA THR A 216 47.66 4.72 -27.53
C THR A 216 46.37 5.29 -28.11
N PHE A 217 46.30 5.53 -29.43
CA PHE A 217 45.07 5.96 -30.09
C PHE A 217 43.96 4.91 -29.96
N GLN A 218 44.26 3.63 -30.18
CA GLN A 218 43.29 2.55 -30.00
C GLN A 218 42.76 2.45 -28.56
N TYR A 219 43.64 2.52 -27.55
CA TYR A 219 43.22 2.53 -26.15
C TYR A 219 42.44 3.78 -25.77
N PHE A 220 42.77 4.93 -26.36
CA PHE A 220 41.99 6.15 -26.17
C PHE A 220 40.57 6.00 -26.72
N VAL A 221 40.40 5.46 -27.93
CA VAL A 221 39.07 5.23 -28.53
C VAL A 221 38.27 4.20 -27.72
N VAL A 222 38.88 3.08 -27.31
CA VAL A 222 38.20 2.07 -26.49
C VAL A 222 37.90 2.60 -25.08
N GLY A 223 38.83 3.33 -24.48
CA GLY A 223 38.68 3.91 -23.14
C GLY A 223 37.59 4.97 -23.08
N THR A 224 37.52 5.86 -24.07
CA THR A 224 36.45 6.87 -24.18
C THR A 224 35.08 6.23 -24.40
N MET A 225 34.98 5.22 -25.27
CA MET A 225 33.76 4.45 -25.46
C MET A 225 33.33 3.73 -24.16
N GLY A 226 34.28 3.11 -23.46
CA GLY A 226 34.05 2.45 -22.18
C GLY A 226 33.56 3.40 -21.09
N LEU A 227 34.14 4.60 -21.01
CA LEU A 227 33.71 5.64 -20.07
C LEU A 227 32.28 6.10 -20.35
N LEU A 228 31.95 6.42 -21.60
CA LEU A 228 30.59 6.83 -21.99
C LEU A 228 29.57 5.73 -21.70
N THR A 229 29.93 4.47 -21.98
CA THR A 229 29.07 3.31 -21.69
C THR A 229 28.84 3.16 -20.19
N ALA A 230 29.88 3.32 -19.37
CA ALA A 230 29.77 3.24 -17.91
C ALA A 230 28.87 4.35 -17.32
N VAL A 231 28.99 5.58 -17.84
CA VAL A 231 28.11 6.70 -17.45
C VAL A 231 26.65 6.42 -17.86
N GLY A 232 26.42 5.93 -19.08
CA GLY A 232 25.09 5.55 -19.54
C GLY A 232 24.47 4.42 -18.71
N ALA A 233 25.26 3.39 -18.37
CA ALA A 233 24.82 2.29 -17.51
C ALA A 233 24.46 2.80 -16.10
N LYS A 234 25.29 3.68 -15.51
CA LYS A 234 25.01 4.30 -14.21
C LYS A 234 23.70 5.09 -14.24
N ALA A 235 23.51 5.95 -15.25
CA ALA A 235 22.29 6.74 -15.38
C ALA A 235 21.05 5.85 -15.49
N THR A 236 21.13 4.80 -16.33
CA THR A 236 20.04 3.84 -16.50
C THR A 236 19.67 3.14 -15.19
N VAL A 237 20.67 2.62 -14.45
CA VAL A 237 20.42 1.96 -13.16
C VAL A 237 19.87 2.94 -12.13
N GLN A 238 20.38 4.17 -12.10
CA GLN A 238 19.91 5.21 -11.20
C GLN A 238 18.45 5.56 -11.47
N ASP A 239 18.03 5.67 -12.73
CA ASP A 239 16.65 5.98 -13.09
C ASP A 239 15.69 4.88 -12.62
N PHE A 240 16.06 3.61 -12.78
CA PHE A 240 15.28 2.49 -12.24
C PHE A 240 15.17 2.54 -10.71
N LEU A 241 16.25 2.88 -10.01
CA LEU A 241 16.26 3.00 -8.56
C LEU A 241 15.41 4.19 -8.07
N VAL A 242 15.52 5.35 -8.72
CA VAL A 242 14.71 6.53 -8.38
C VAL A 242 13.24 6.28 -8.67
N ASN A 243 12.92 5.56 -9.75
CA ASN A 243 11.55 5.16 -10.05
C ASN A 243 10.94 4.21 -9.00
N MET A 244 11.77 3.44 -8.29
CA MET A 244 11.33 2.61 -7.14
C MET A 244 11.42 3.34 -5.79
N SER A 245 11.98 4.55 -5.75
CA SER A 245 12.08 5.36 -4.55
C SER A 245 10.77 6.13 -4.27
N ALA A 246 10.71 6.85 -3.14
CA ALA A 246 9.51 7.60 -2.76
C ALA A 246 9.14 8.63 -3.84
N SER A 247 7.89 8.59 -4.31
CA SER A 247 7.36 9.52 -5.32
C SER A 247 7.22 10.94 -4.77
N ALA A 248 7.28 11.94 -5.65
CA ALA A 248 7.20 13.36 -5.29
C ALA A 248 5.95 13.73 -4.47
N ASP A 249 4.80 13.10 -4.70
CA ASP A 249 3.58 13.31 -3.90
C ASP A 249 3.75 12.91 -2.41
N VAL A 250 4.50 11.82 -2.14
CA VAL A 250 4.82 11.39 -0.77
C VAL A 250 5.79 12.36 -0.11
N LEU A 251 6.69 12.98 -0.89
CA LEU A 251 7.59 14.03 -0.40
C LEU A 251 6.86 15.37 -0.22
N ALA A 252 5.83 15.66 -1.01
CA ALA A 252 4.99 16.84 -0.82
C ALA A 252 4.20 16.76 0.50
N GLN A 253 3.78 15.54 0.90
CA GLN A 253 3.18 15.27 2.21
C GLN A 253 4.18 15.31 3.38
N ALA A 254 5.43 15.76 3.16
CA ALA A 254 6.44 15.85 4.21
C ALA A 254 6.14 16.95 5.22
N LYS A 255 5.44 18.01 4.84
CA LYS A 255 5.05 19.10 5.74
C LYS A 255 3.54 19.18 5.84
N VAL A 256 3.02 19.15 7.06
CA VAL A 256 1.59 19.34 7.32
C VAL A 256 1.45 20.55 8.21
N GLU A 257 0.62 21.49 7.77
CA GLU A 257 0.25 22.68 8.51
C GLU A 257 -1.10 22.42 9.19
N ILE A 258 -1.18 22.72 10.48
CA ILE A 258 -2.38 22.53 11.30
C ILE A 258 -2.70 23.83 12.01
N ASP A 259 -3.95 24.25 11.93
CA ASP A 259 -4.48 25.38 12.69
C ASP A 259 -4.72 24.97 14.15
N LEU A 260 -4.02 25.65 15.07
CA LEU A 260 -4.07 25.40 16.52
C LEU A 260 -5.40 25.85 17.14
N SER A 261 -6.03 26.89 16.57
CA SER A 261 -7.31 27.44 17.03
C SER A 261 -8.49 26.47 16.91
N ALA A 262 -8.38 25.43 16.07
CA ALA A 262 -9.40 24.40 15.92
C ALA A 262 -9.41 23.38 17.08
N ILE A 263 -8.36 23.35 17.91
CA ILE A 263 -8.16 22.35 18.96
C ILE A 263 -8.45 22.96 20.34
N PRO A 264 -9.61 22.63 20.95
CA PRO A 264 -9.90 23.09 22.30
C PRO A 264 -8.98 22.40 23.32
N GLU A 265 -8.75 23.07 24.45
CA GLU A 265 -8.00 22.54 25.58
C GLU A 265 -8.57 21.20 26.08
N GLY A 266 -7.69 20.31 26.51
CA GLY A 266 -8.02 18.98 27.02
C GLY A 266 -8.42 17.94 25.97
N LYS A 267 -8.44 18.28 24.66
CA LYS A 267 -8.75 17.31 23.60
C LYS A 267 -7.52 16.84 22.83
N ASN A 268 -7.59 15.57 22.44
CA ASN A 268 -6.63 14.91 21.56
C ASN A 268 -7.11 14.92 20.10
N VAL A 269 -6.26 15.40 19.19
CA VAL A 269 -6.46 15.30 17.74
C VAL A 269 -5.44 14.34 17.16
N ILE A 270 -5.93 13.45 16.29
CA ILE A 270 -5.09 12.48 15.57
C ILE A 270 -5.09 12.87 14.10
N ILE A 271 -3.92 13.26 13.59
CA ILE A 271 -3.72 13.52 12.16
C ILE A 271 -2.81 12.45 11.56
N LYS A 272 -2.82 12.33 10.24
CA LYS A 272 -1.93 11.41 9.52
C LYS A 272 -0.80 12.21 8.87
N TRP A 273 0.45 11.92 9.22
CA TRP A 273 1.65 12.52 8.64
C TRP A 273 2.63 11.42 8.20
N ARG A 274 3.11 11.47 6.96
CA ARG A 274 3.99 10.43 6.36
C ARG A 274 3.50 8.99 6.56
N GLY A 275 2.18 8.79 6.58
CA GLY A 275 1.56 7.48 6.83
C GLY A 275 1.47 7.06 8.29
N LYS A 276 2.10 7.79 9.22
CA LYS A 276 2.06 7.56 10.67
C LYS A 276 1.00 8.47 11.32
N PRO A 277 0.29 8.01 12.37
CA PRO A 277 -0.55 8.89 13.16
C PRO A 277 0.33 9.84 13.99
N VAL A 278 -0.06 11.10 14.08
CA VAL A 278 0.52 12.11 14.98
C VAL A 278 -0.56 12.53 15.95
N PHE A 279 -0.24 12.50 17.23
CA PHE A 279 -1.08 12.97 18.31
C PHE A 279 -0.71 14.40 18.63
N ILE A 280 -1.72 15.26 18.58
CA ILE A 280 -1.64 16.66 18.98
C ILE A 280 -2.62 16.82 20.13
N ARG A 281 -2.11 17.14 21.31
CA ARG A 281 -2.92 17.44 22.50
C ARG A 281 -2.69 18.88 22.92
N HIS A 282 -3.78 19.58 23.14
CA HIS A 282 -3.77 20.84 23.87
C HIS A 282 -3.93 20.52 25.35
N ARG A 283 -2.83 20.57 26.12
CA ARG A 283 -2.80 20.17 27.53
C ARG A 283 -3.37 21.26 28.43
N THR A 284 -3.99 20.86 29.53
CA THR A 284 -4.40 21.78 30.60
C THR A 284 -3.23 22.09 31.54
N ALA A 285 -3.36 23.15 32.35
CA ALA A 285 -2.33 23.51 33.33
C ALA A 285 -2.06 22.38 34.34
N ASP A 286 -3.12 21.67 34.77
CA ASP A 286 -3.03 20.55 35.70
C ASP A 286 -2.24 19.37 35.09
N GLU A 287 -2.44 19.09 33.80
CA GLU A 287 -1.71 18.03 33.08
C GLU A 287 -0.22 18.35 32.90
N ILE A 288 0.10 19.62 32.71
CA ILE A 288 1.50 20.09 32.62
C ILE A 288 2.18 19.89 33.97
N GLN A 289 1.53 20.30 35.06
CA GLN A 289 2.06 20.11 36.41
C GLN A 289 2.22 18.62 36.75
N GLU A 290 1.25 17.77 36.36
CA GLU A 290 1.36 16.33 36.52
C GLU A 290 2.60 15.80 35.78
N ALA A 291 2.81 16.17 34.51
CA ALA A 291 3.93 15.72 33.69
C ALA A 291 5.31 16.11 34.28
N GLU A 292 5.43 17.33 34.78
CA GLU A 292 6.65 17.87 35.38
C GLU A 292 6.95 17.30 36.77
N SER A 293 5.91 16.95 37.54
CA SER A 293 6.04 16.39 38.89
C SER A 293 6.53 14.94 38.93
N VAL A 294 6.54 14.24 37.78
CA VAL A 294 6.96 12.83 37.70
C VAL A 294 8.47 12.72 37.93
N ASP A 295 8.87 11.92 38.92
CA ASP A 295 10.28 11.63 39.16
C ASP A 295 10.93 10.89 37.98
N ILE A 296 11.94 11.53 37.40
CA ILE A 296 12.62 11.13 36.17
C ILE A 296 13.35 9.80 36.37
N SER A 297 13.82 9.51 37.59
CA SER A 297 14.58 8.29 37.90
C SER A 297 13.73 7.01 37.83
N THR A 298 12.42 7.14 37.99
CA THR A 298 11.46 6.02 37.91
C THR A 298 11.13 5.61 36.48
N LEU A 299 11.41 6.47 35.51
CA LEU A 299 11.12 6.23 34.11
C LEU A 299 12.12 5.23 33.53
N ARG A 300 11.62 4.33 32.67
CA ARG A 300 12.48 3.41 31.92
C ARG A 300 13.39 4.15 30.94
N ASP A 301 12.86 5.22 30.34
CA ASP A 301 13.57 6.12 29.42
C ASP A 301 13.54 7.54 30.03
N PRO A 302 14.57 7.92 30.81
CA PRO A 302 14.59 9.16 31.57
C PRO A 302 14.58 10.39 30.65
N GLN A 303 13.45 11.09 30.62
CA GLN A 303 13.28 12.29 29.81
C GLN A 303 12.36 13.30 30.51
N THR A 304 12.80 14.57 30.59
CA THR A 304 12.01 15.68 31.13
C THR A 304 10.95 16.12 30.14
N ASP A 305 9.84 16.71 30.64
CA ASP A 305 8.79 17.23 29.77
C ASP A 305 9.29 18.38 28.89
N GLU A 306 10.05 19.32 29.47
CA GLU A 306 10.66 20.46 28.77
C GLU A 306 11.54 20.06 27.56
N SER A 307 12.15 18.87 27.59
CA SER A 307 12.96 18.39 26.47
C SER A 307 12.12 17.80 25.32
N ARG A 308 10.84 17.51 25.57
CA ARG A 308 9.90 16.89 24.62
C ARG A 308 9.02 17.92 23.94
N VAL A 309 8.66 18.98 24.65
CA VAL A 309 7.77 20.03 24.14
C VAL A 309 8.51 21.36 24.02
N LYS A 310 8.24 22.10 22.94
CA LYS A 310 8.73 23.49 22.79
C LYS A 310 7.87 24.48 23.58
N LYS A 311 6.56 24.24 23.59
CA LYS A 311 5.54 25.03 24.29
C LYS A 311 4.75 24.06 25.19
N PRO A 312 4.68 24.27 26.51
CA PRO A 312 4.12 23.29 27.44
C PRO A 312 2.64 23.00 27.21
N GLU A 313 1.87 23.93 26.67
CA GLU A 313 0.47 23.74 26.32
C GLU A 313 0.26 22.80 25.12
N TRP A 314 1.25 22.64 24.24
CA TRP A 314 1.15 21.83 23.03
C TRP A 314 2.05 20.61 23.08
N LEU A 315 1.42 19.44 23.20
CA LEU A 315 2.11 18.17 23.05
C LEU A 315 1.91 17.62 21.64
N VAL A 316 3.02 17.46 20.92
CA VAL A 316 3.05 16.90 19.57
C VAL A 316 3.95 15.67 19.56
N MET A 317 3.41 14.51 19.22
CA MET A 317 4.18 13.26 19.18
C MET A 317 3.63 12.25 18.17
N LEU A 318 4.47 11.31 17.75
CA LEU A 318 4.06 10.22 16.89
C LEU A 318 3.27 9.18 17.67
N GLY A 319 2.07 8.84 17.19
CA GLY A 319 1.20 7.81 17.74
C GLY A 319 1.63 6.39 17.37
N VAL A 320 2.92 6.13 17.31
CA VAL A 320 3.50 4.84 16.93
C VAL A 320 4.21 4.25 18.15
N CYS A 321 3.62 3.20 18.72
CA CYS A 321 4.19 2.51 19.87
C CYS A 321 5.57 1.94 19.53
N THR A 322 6.56 2.24 20.37
CA THR A 322 7.97 1.83 20.21
C THR A 322 8.22 0.32 20.39
N HIS A 323 7.20 -0.45 20.76
CA HIS A 323 7.30 -1.91 20.80
C HIS A 323 7.30 -2.52 19.40
N LEU A 324 6.17 -2.40 18.68
CA LEU A 324 5.95 -3.01 17.36
C LEU A 324 5.15 -2.11 16.39
N GLY A 325 4.98 -0.83 16.73
CA GLY A 325 4.33 0.15 15.86
C GLY A 325 2.80 0.19 15.90
N CYS A 326 2.16 -0.41 16.90
CA CYS A 326 0.72 -0.24 17.13
C CYS A 326 0.35 1.21 17.46
N VAL A 327 -0.92 1.58 17.28
CA VAL A 327 -1.44 2.91 17.61
C VAL A 327 -2.02 2.92 19.02
N PRO A 328 -1.46 3.70 19.96
CA PRO A 328 -2.03 3.87 21.29
C PRO A 328 -3.37 4.62 21.24
N ILE A 329 -4.27 4.29 22.17
CA ILE A 329 -5.55 4.96 22.36
C ILE A 329 -5.33 6.08 23.38
N GLY A 330 -5.80 7.30 23.08
CA GLY A 330 -5.71 8.44 24.01
C GLY A 330 -6.74 8.39 25.13
N GLU A 331 -6.44 9.08 26.24
CA GLU A 331 -7.28 9.15 27.45
C GLU A 331 -7.59 7.75 28.02
N ALA A 332 -6.62 6.84 27.90
CA ALA A 332 -6.74 5.46 28.30
C ALA A 332 -5.47 4.97 29.00
N GLY A 333 -5.65 4.06 29.97
CA GLY A 333 -4.59 3.44 30.74
C GLY A 333 -4.37 4.07 32.12
N ASP A 334 -3.53 3.39 32.90
CA ASP A 334 -3.29 3.69 34.33
C ASP A 334 -2.69 5.08 34.64
N PHE A 335 -2.17 5.82 33.65
CA PHE A 335 -1.40 7.07 33.85
C PHE A 335 -1.96 8.27 33.08
N GLY A 336 -3.27 8.30 32.80
CA GLY A 336 -3.95 9.48 32.23
C GLY A 336 -3.58 9.86 30.79
N GLY A 337 -2.61 9.20 30.17
CA GLY A 337 -2.11 9.48 28.82
C GLY A 337 -2.67 8.53 27.76
N TRP A 338 -1.84 7.57 27.34
CA TRP A 338 -2.16 6.65 26.24
C TRP A 338 -1.96 5.19 26.60
N PHE A 339 -2.82 4.33 26.05
CA PHE A 339 -2.76 2.89 26.21
C PHE A 339 -2.64 2.16 24.89
N CYS A 340 -1.61 1.31 24.75
CA CYS A 340 -1.42 0.44 23.60
C CYS A 340 -1.99 -0.96 23.88
N PRO A 341 -3.11 -1.34 23.24
CA PRO A 341 -3.81 -2.59 23.54
C PRO A 341 -3.09 -3.85 23.04
N CYS A 342 -2.06 -3.71 22.20
CA CYS A 342 -1.39 -4.86 21.58
C CYS A 342 -0.67 -5.74 22.60
N HIS A 343 0.08 -5.13 23.51
CA HIS A 343 0.82 -5.84 24.57
C HIS A 343 0.76 -5.10 25.91
N GLY A 344 -0.21 -4.19 26.08
CA GLY A 344 -0.47 -3.48 27.33
C GLY A 344 0.63 -2.47 27.70
N SER A 345 1.12 -1.68 26.74
CA SER A 345 2.04 -0.58 27.07
C SER A 345 1.26 0.67 27.48
N HIS A 346 1.62 1.26 28.63
CA HIS A 346 0.99 2.46 29.17
C HIS A 346 1.96 3.63 29.10
N TYR A 347 1.47 4.74 28.55
CA TYR A 347 2.19 6.00 28.42
C TYR A 347 1.52 7.07 29.29
N ASP A 348 2.33 7.92 29.90
CA ASP A 348 1.85 9.07 30.67
C ASP A 348 1.38 10.22 29.76
N ILE A 349 0.93 11.33 30.35
CA ILE A 349 0.44 12.51 29.63
C ILE A 349 1.50 13.22 28.77
N SER A 350 2.80 12.94 28.96
CA SER A 350 3.90 13.42 28.11
C SER A 350 4.28 12.41 27.01
N GLY A 351 3.62 11.25 26.98
CA GLY A 351 3.91 10.16 26.04
C GLY A 351 5.13 9.32 26.43
N ARG A 352 5.53 9.33 27.70
CA ARG A 352 6.66 8.55 28.22
C ARG A 352 6.20 7.18 28.68
N ILE A 353 7.02 6.15 28.44
CA ILE A 353 6.68 4.77 28.79
C ILE A 353 6.78 4.55 30.30
N ARG A 354 5.69 4.08 30.91
CA ARG A 354 5.63 3.75 32.34
C ARG A 354 5.58 2.25 32.59
N LYS A 355 4.80 1.53 31.78
CA LYS A 355 4.52 0.09 31.97
C LYS A 355 4.39 -0.63 30.64
N GLY A 356 4.78 -1.91 30.61
CA GLY A 356 4.66 -2.79 29.44
C GLY A 356 6.00 -3.04 28.72
N PRO A 357 5.97 -3.74 27.58
CA PRO A 357 7.18 -4.18 26.88
C PRO A 357 7.84 -3.12 25.99
N ALA A 358 7.21 -1.97 25.76
CA ALA A 358 7.81 -0.89 24.96
C ALA A 358 9.12 -0.42 25.61
N PRO A 359 10.23 -0.30 24.84
CA PRO A 359 11.52 0.06 25.39
C PRO A 359 11.72 1.57 25.57
N LEU A 360 11.08 2.39 24.74
CA LEU A 360 11.34 3.83 24.61
C LEU A 360 10.05 4.65 24.71
N ASN A 361 10.19 5.95 25.01
CA ASN A 361 9.10 6.93 24.96
C ASN A 361 8.56 7.13 23.53
N LEU A 362 7.36 7.69 23.39
CA LEU A 362 6.84 8.05 22.06
C LEU A 362 7.72 9.14 21.42
N GLU A 363 8.05 8.93 20.15
CA GLU A 363 8.92 9.83 19.38
C GLU A 363 8.22 11.17 19.14
N VAL A 364 8.94 12.27 19.33
CA VAL A 364 8.48 13.62 19.02
C VAL A 364 8.98 13.98 17.61
N PRO A 365 8.09 14.27 16.63
CA PRO A 365 8.53 14.66 15.31
C PRO A 365 9.18 16.05 15.34
N ALA A 366 9.95 16.40 14.31
CA ALA A 366 10.35 17.79 14.12
C ALA A 366 9.12 18.63 13.77
N TYR A 367 8.83 19.65 14.57
CA TYR A 367 7.76 20.60 14.32
C TYR A 367 8.22 22.01 14.68
N ASP A 368 7.56 23.01 14.11
CA ASP A 368 7.83 24.42 14.40
C ASP A 368 6.55 25.26 14.43
N PHE A 369 6.61 26.40 15.11
CA PHE A 369 5.53 27.36 15.24
C PHE A 369 5.90 28.65 14.49
N PRO A 370 5.70 28.72 13.16
CA PRO A 370 6.03 29.92 12.39
C PRO A 370 5.12 31.11 12.73
N GLU A 371 3.86 30.84 13.08
CA GLU A 371 2.85 31.81 13.51
C GLU A 371 2.20 31.28 14.80
N GLU A 372 1.57 32.14 15.60
CA GLU A 372 0.96 31.69 16.87
C GLU A 372 -0.17 30.68 16.70
N ASP A 373 -0.91 30.78 15.59
CA ASP A 373 -2.06 29.93 15.29
C ASP A 373 -1.74 28.74 14.38
N LYS A 374 -0.49 28.59 13.90
CA LYS A 374 -0.11 27.52 12.96
C LYS A 374 1.01 26.65 13.50
N LEU A 375 0.79 25.34 13.42
CA LEU A 375 1.79 24.31 13.68
C LEU A 375 2.20 23.67 12.36
N VAL A 376 3.51 23.65 12.09
CA VAL A 376 4.07 22.95 10.92
C VAL A 376 4.87 21.75 11.40
N ILE A 377 4.52 20.56 10.90
CA ILE A 377 5.20 19.31 11.23
C ILE A 377 5.96 18.83 9.99
N GLY A 378 7.30 18.76 10.07
CA GLY A 378 8.15 18.13 9.05
C GLY A 378 9.45 18.83 8.68
#